data_AF-A0A524H701-F1
#
_entry.id   AF-A0A524H701-F1
#
_cell.length_a   1.000
_cell.length_b   1.000
_cell.length_c   1.000
_cell.angle_alpha   90.00
_cell.angle_beta   90.00
_cell.angle_gamma   90.00
#
_symmetry.space_group_name_H-M   'P 1'
#
loop_
_entity.id
_entity.type
_entity.pdbx_description
1 polymer ?
#
loop_
_entity_poly.entity_id
_entity_poly.type
_entity_poly.pdbx_seq_one_letter_code
_entity_poly.pdbx_strand_id
1 'polypeptide(L)'
;MSSESAPTFPASPRPRPAAFLDRDGTLVNDPGFQRDPSAVELLPGAAAAVARLNAAGFVVIVVTNQSGIARGLITAEEYSAVERRISERFAEEGARIDATYHCPHYPGVGGPCECRKPGTLLYRRAAEAWQLHLASSWGIGDRVTDLEPVSALGGQALLVRTGAGRKHESAALAAGFPVVPDLSAA
;
A
#
# COMPACT_ATOMS: atom_id res chain seq x y z
N MET A 1 -53.41 5.66 -24.03
CA MET A 1 -52.21 4.84 -23.79
C MET A 1 -51.02 5.77 -23.76
N SER A 2 -50.64 6.25 -22.57
CA SER A 2 -49.44 7.06 -22.41
C SER A 2 -48.68 6.47 -21.22
N SER A 3 -47.75 5.56 -21.50
CA SER A 3 -46.79 5.10 -20.49
C SER A 3 -45.61 6.05 -20.55
N GLU A 4 -45.52 6.95 -19.58
CA GLU A 4 -44.30 7.71 -19.32
C GLU A 4 -43.24 6.75 -18.78
N SER A 5 -42.20 6.55 -19.57
CA SER A 5 -40.99 5.84 -19.15
C SER A 5 -40.29 6.67 -18.08
N ALA A 6 -40.17 6.11 -16.88
CA ALA A 6 -39.41 6.73 -15.80
C ALA A 6 -37.93 6.93 -16.20
N PRO A 7 -37.28 8.02 -15.78
CA PRO A 7 -35.87 8.25 -16.06
C PRO A 7 -35.02 7.21 -15.32
N THR A 8 -34.24 6.43 -16.08
CA THR A 8 -33.20 5.55 -15.53
C THR A 8 -32.02 6.42 -15.10
N PHE A 9 -31.85 6.61 -13.79
CA PHE A 9 -30.63 7.20 -13.26
C PHE A 9 -29.46 6.22 -13.43
N PRO A 10 -28.28 6.67 -13.89
CA PRO A 10 -27.10 5.82 -13.93
C PRO A 10 -26.80 5.33 -12.51
N ALA A 11 -26.63 4.02 -12.34
CA ALA A 11 -26.24 3.44 -11.06
C ALA A 11 -24.93 4.09 -10.59
N SER A 12 -24.90 4.58 -9.34
CA SER A 12 -23.68 5.09 -8.72
C SER A 12 -22.55 4.06 -8.88
N PRO A 13 -21.31 4.48 -9.19
CA PRO A 13 -20.20 3.54 -9.32
C PRO A 13 -20.10 2.71 -8.03
N ARG A 14 -20.09 1.38 -8.16
CA ARG A 14 -19.98 0.50 -6.98
C ARG A 14 -18.62 0.75 -6.32
N PRO A 15 -18.57 0.86 -4.98
CA PRO A 15 -17.32 0.97 -4.23
C PRO A 15 -16.34 -0.12 -4.64
N ARG A 16 -15.08 0.26 -4.91
CA ARG A 16 -14.04 -0.65 -5.42
C ARG A 16 -13.17 -1.20 -4.29
N PRO A 17 -12.76 -2.48 -4.34
CA PRO A 17 -11.77 -2.98 -3.40
C PRO A 17 -10.38 -2.38 -3.69
N ALA A 18 -9.55 -2.26 -2.67
CA ALA A 18 -8.17 -1.83 -2.82
C ALA A 18 -7.17 -2.87 -2.30
N ALA A 19 -6.00 -2.88 -2.90
CA ALA A 19 -4.82 -3.54 -2.37
C ALA A 19 -3.90 -2.45 -1.80
N PHE A 20 -3.82 -2.37 -0.48
CA PHE A 20 -2.91 -1.50 0.23
C PHE A 20 -1.58 -2.22 0.41
N LEU A 21 -0.55 -1.73 -0.27
CA LEU A 21 0.76 -2.35 -0.30
C LEU A 21 1.75 -1.48 0.48
N ASP A 22 2.55 -2.10 1.35
CA ASP A 22 3.76 -1.44 1.82
C ASP A 22 4.77 -1.28 0.67
N ARG A 23 5.73 -0.36 0.82
CA ARG A 23 6.75 -0.07 -0.19
C ARG A 23 8.02 -0.91 0.04
N ASP A 24 8.64 -0.72 1.20
CA ASP A 24 10.03 -1.12 1.46
C ASP A 24 10.06 -2.54 2.01
N GLY A 25 10.63 -3.48 1.27
CA GLY A 25 10.60 -4.90 1.61
C GLY A 25 9.37 -5.65 1.07
N THR A 26 8.44 -4.93 0.44
CA THR A 26 7.20 -5.48 -0.15
C THR A 26 7.13 -5.28 -1.67
N LEU A 27 7.33 -4.04 -2.15
CA LEU A 27 7.38 -3.72 -3.58
C LEU A 27 8.81 -3.57 -4.09
N VAL A 28 9.68 -2.98 -3.28
CA VAL A 28 11.09 -2.74 -3.59
C VAL A 28 11.98 -3.27 -2.47
N ASN A 29 13.27 -3.42 -2.74
CA ASN A 29 14.25 -3.70 -1.69
C ASN A 29 14.24 -2.60 -0.60
N ASP A 30 14.45 -2.98 0.67
CA ASP A 30 14.55 -2.04 1.81
C ASP A 30 16.03 -1.78 2.19
N PRO A 31 16.67 -0.72 1.66
CA PRO A 31 17.99 -0.28 2.11
C PRO A 31 17.93 0.65 3.35
N GLY A 32 16.74 0.84 3.95
CA GLY A 32 16.49 1.68 5.11
C GLY A 32 16.07 3.11 4.79
N PHE A 33 16.90 3.86 4.04
CA PHE A 33 16.62 5.26 3.68
C PHE A 33 16.96 5.52 2.22
N GLN A 34 16.22 4.88 1.31
CA GLN A 34 16.44 5.05 -0.13
C GLN A 34 16.21 6.52 -0.52
N ARG A 35 17.24 7.14 -1.07
CA ARG A 35 17.24 8.53 -1.58
C ARG A 35 17.68 8.62 -3.03
N ASP A 36 18.30 7.57 -3.55
CA ASP A 36 18.80 7.52 -4.91
C ASP A 36 17.78 6.81 -5.81
N PRO A 37 17.11 7.53 -6.73
CA PRO A 37 16.18 6.91 -7.65
C PRO A 37 16.87 5.87 -8.56
N SER A 38 18.16 6.03 -8.88
CA SER A 38 18.87 5.07 -9.74
C SER A 38 19.05 3.70 -9.08
N ALA A 39 19.00 3.63 -7.75
CA ALA A 39 19.09 2.41 -6.96
C ALA A 39 17.72 1.77 -6.66
N VAL A 40 16.63 2.22 -7.31
CA VAL A 40 15.31 1.60 -7.18
C VAL A 40 15.27 0.26 -7.91
N GLU A 41 15.10 -0.80 -7.13
CA GLU A 41 14.94 -2.16 -7.62
C GLU A 41 13.63 -2.76 -7.10
N LEU A 42 12.77 -3.18 -8.04
CA LEU A 42 11.55 -3.91 -7.70
C LEU A 42 11.91 -5.31 -7.18
N LEU A 43 11.16 -5.79 -6.20
CA LEU A 43 11.27 -7.17 -5.78
C LEU A 43 10.80 -8.12 -6.89
N PRO A 44 11.40 -9.31 -7.02
CA PRO A 44 11.01 -10.28 -8.06
C PRO A 44 9.51 -10.55 -8.07
N GLY A 45 8.89 -10.39 -9.24
CA GLY A 45 7.47 -10.63 -9.47
C GLY A 45 6.51 -9.58 -8.88
N ALA A 46 7.01 -8.54 -8.22
CA ALA A 46 6.17 -7.48 -7.65
C ALA A 46 5.32 -6.77 -8.72
N ALA A 47 5.91 -6.41 -9.86
CA ALA A 47 5.18 -5.80 -10.97
C ALA A 47 4.10 -6.72 -11.55
N ALA A 48 4.42 -7.99 -11.78
CA ALA A 48 3.46 -8.98 -12.26
C ALA A 48 2.27 -9.18 -11.28
N ALA A 49 2.54 -9.17 -9.97
CA ALA A 49 1.51 -9.24 -8.95
C ALA A 49 0.62 -7.99 -8.94
N VAL A 50 1.20 -6.79 -9.05
CA VAL A 50 0.43 -5.54 -9.16
C VAL A 50 -0.41 -5.52 -10.45
N ALA A 51 0.13 -5.96 -11.58
CA ALA A 51 -0.62 -6.08 -12.83
C ALA A 51 -1.82 -7.05 -12.70
N ARG A 52 -1.65 -8.18 -11.98
CA ARG A 52 -2.76 -9.09 -11.66
C ARG A 52 -3.84 -8.42 -10.81
N LEU A 53 -3.45 -7.64 -9.80
CA LEU A 53 -4.39 -6.86 -8.97
C LEU A 53 -5.14 -5.82 -9.82
N ASN A 54 -4.43 -5.11 -10.71
CA ASN A 54 -5.05 -4.16 -11.62
C ASN A 54 -6.08 -4.84 -12.54
N ALA A 55 -5.73 -5.99 -13.12
CA ALA A 55 -6.63 -6.78 -13.98
C ALA A 55 -7.85 -7.33 -13.22
N ALA A 56 -7.70 -7.63 -11.94
CA ALA A 56 -8.79 -8.04 -11.04
C ALA A 56 -9.66 -6.87 -10.56
N GLY A 57 -9.38 -5.63 -10.98
CA GLY A 57 -10.19 -4.46 -10.68
C GLY A 57 -9.87 -3.76 -9.35
N PHE A 58 -8.84 -4.21 -8.63
CA PHE A 58 -8.36 -3.55 -7.42
C PHE A 58 -7.77 -2.18 -7.73
N VAL A 59 -8.00 -1.23 -6.82
CA VAL A 59 -7.22 0.01 -6.75
C VAL A 59 -5.96 -0.29 -5.95
N VAL A 60 -4.79 -0.13 -6.54
CA VAL A 60 -3.51 -0.41 -5.90
C VAL A 60 -2.97 0.86 -5.25
N ILE A 61 -2.92 0.86 -3.92
CA ILE A 61 -2.54 2.02 -3.12
C ILE A 61 -1.29 1.67 -2.31
N VAL A 62 -0.23 2.45 -2.46
CA VAL A 62 0.96 2.30 -1.60
C VAL A 62 0.79 3.08 -0.32
N VAL A 63 1.05 2.47 0.84
CA VAL A 63 1.06 3.14 2.14
C VAL A 63 2.36 2.86 2.88
N THR A 64 3.18 3.89 3.10
CA THR A 64 4.56 3.72 3.61
C THR A 64 4.95 4.68 4.73
N ASN A 65 5.82 4.23 5.64
CA ASN A 65 6.39 5.04 6.72
C ASN A 65 7.78 5.57 6.32
N GLN A 66 7.91 6.87 6.04
CA GLN A 66 9.15 7.51 5.58
C GLN A 66 9.78 8.39 6.66
N SER A 67 10.12 7.76 7.79
CA SER A 67 10.68 8.45 8.97
C SER A 67 12.03 9.14 8.72
N GLY A 68 12.72 8.81 7.62
CA GLY A 68 13.95 9.47 7.21
C GLY A 68 13.77 10.97 7.00
N ILE A 69 12.58 11.41 6.58
CA ILE A 69 12.27 12.83 6.35
C ILE A 69 12.31 13.61 7.66
N ALA A 70 11.51 13.23 8.66
CA ALA A 70 11.53 13.90 9.97
C ALA A 70 12.90 13.80 10.68
N ARG A 71 13.68 12.75 10.37
CA ARG A 71 15.02 12.56 10.93
C ARG A 71 16.12 13.31 10.17
N GLY A 72 15.80 14.01 9.09
CA GLY A 72 16.78 14.72 8.25
C GLY A 72 17.76 13.80 7.51
N LEU A 73 17.42 12.52 7.34
CA LEU A 73 18.25 11.52 6.65
C LEU A 73 18.03 11.53 5.14
N ILE A 74 16.83 11.93 4.71
CA ILE A 74 16.46 12.15 3.32
C ILE A 74 15.61 13.43 3.22
N THR A 75 15.67 14.13 2.09
CA THR A 75 14.80 15.28 1.83
C THR A 75 13.46 14.86 1.24
N ALA A 76 12.48 15.78 1.24
CA ALA A 76 11.18 15.53 0.59
C ALA A 76 11.34 15.37 -0.94
N GLU A 77 12.28 16.09 -1.53
CA GLU A 77 12.61 16.03 -2.96
C GLU A 77 13.26 14.69 -3.32
N GLU A 78 14.21 14.21 -2.50
CA GLU A 78 14.81 12.88 -2.67
C GLU A 78 13.76 11.78 -2.58
N TYR A 79 12.87 11.86 -1.57
CA TYR A 79 11.73 10.93 -1.46
C TYR A 79 10.85 10.96 -2.70
N SER A 80 10.46 12.16 -3.17
CA SER A 80 9.58 12.33 -4.33
C SER A 80 10.24 11.80 -5.62
N ALA A 81 11.56 11.95 -5.77
CA ALA A 81 12.29 11.40 -6.89
C ALA A 81 12.28 9.86 -6.88
N VAL A 82 12.47 9.24 -5.71
CA VAL A 82 12.39 7.78 -5.52
C VAL A 82 10.97 7.28 -5.78
N GLU A 83 9.95 7.92 -5.22
CA GLU A 83 8.53 7.57 -5.43
C GLU A 83 8.15 7.60 -6.92
N ARG A 84 8.54 8.65 -7.63
CA ARG A 84 8.33 8.76 -9.08
C ARG A 84 9.01 7.62 -9.81
N ARG A 85 10.27 7.34 -9.48
CA ARG A 85 11.02 6.25 -10.13
C ARG A 85 10.40 4.89 -9.87
N ILE A 86 9.88 4.62 -8.68
CA ILE A 86 9.13 3.38 -8.40
C ILE A 86 7.92 3.28 -9.33
N SER A 87 7.12 4.34 -9.43
CA SER A 87 5.94 4.36 -10.30
C SER A 87 6.30 4.12 -11.78
N GLU A 88 7.39 4.74 -12.26
CA GLU A 88 7.93 4.51 -13.61
C GLU A 88 8.31 3.03 -13.83
N ARG A 89 8.99 2.39 -12.86
CA ARG A 89 9.40 0.98 -12.97
C ARG A 89 8.21 0.03 -13.05
N PHE A 90 7.16 0.28 -12.26
CA PHE A 90 5.92 -0.50 -12.40
C PHE A 90 5.27 -0.30 -13.77
N ALA A 91 5.22 0.94 -14.27
CA ALA A 91 4.66 1.24 -15.59
C ALA A 91 5.46 0.61 -16.74
N GLU A 92 6.80 0.58 -16.66
CA GLU A 92 7.70 -0.12 -17.60
C GLU A 92 7.33 -1.60 -17.73
N GLU A 93 6.79 -2.22 -16.67
CA GLU A 93 6.38 -3.63 -16.62
C GLU A 93 4.84 -3.83 -16.76
N GLY A 94 4.11 -2.81 -17.20
CA GLY A 94 2.67 -2.89 -17.46
C GLY A 94 1.79 -2.92 -16.20
N ALA A 95 2.35 -2.55 -15.05
CA ALA A 95 1.67 -2.48 -13.77
C ALA A 95 1.40 -1.02 -13.37
N ARG A 96 0.32 -0.79 -12.60
CA ARG A 96 -0.10 0.54 -12.18
C ARG A 96 -0.28 0.64 -10.67
N ILE A 97 0.43 1.62 -10.08
CA ILE A 97 0.14 2.14 -8.75
C ILE A 97 -0.82 3.33 -8.94
N ASP A 98 -2.00 3.26 -8.32
CA ASP A 98 -3.05 4.28 -8.48
C ASP A 98 -2.78 5.51 -7.60
N ALA A 99 -2.26 5.32 -6.38
CA ALA A 99 -1.76 6.39 -5.53
C ALA A 99 -0.78 5.89 -4.46
N THR A 100 0.00 6.82 -3.93
CA THR A 100 0.90 6.59 -2.81
C THR A 100 0.57 7.56 -1.68
N TYR A 101 0.53 7.04 -0.46
CA TYR A 101 0.38 7.80 0.77
C TYR A 101 1.57 7.50 1.67
N HIS A 102 2.23 8.53 2.19
CA HIS A 102 3.36 8.35 3.09
C HIS A 102 3.21 9.12 4.39
N CYS A 103 3.77 8.57 5.46
CA CYS A 103 3.96 9.28 6.72
C CYS A 103 5.42 9.73 6.83
N PRO A 104 5.73 11.04 6.83
CA PRO A 104 7.10 11.53 6.97
C PRO A 104 7.59 11.54 8.44
N HIS A 105 6.68 11.35 9.40
CA HIS A 105 6.93 11.55 10.83
C HIS A 105 7.73 10.42 11.50
N TYR A 106 8.40 10.79 12.59
CA TYR A 106 9.09 9.88 13.50
C TYR A 106 8.73 10.24 14.94
N PRO A 107 8.21 9.33 15.79
CA PRO A 107 7.77 9.70 17.14
C PRO A 107 8.84 10.37 18.01
N GLY A 108 10.11 10.04 17.80
CA GLY A 108 11.23 10.69 18.49
C GLY A 108 11.52 12.13 18.02
N VAL A 109 10.88 12.60 16.95
CA VAL A 109 11.00 13.96 16.41
C VAL A 109 9.59 14.49 16.09
N GLY A 110 9.07 15.37 16.94
CA GLY A 110 7.74 15.98 16.77
C GLY A 110 6.58 15.19 17.38
N GLY A 111 6.84 14.05 18.03
CA GLY A 111 5.84 13.28 18.77
C GLY A 111 5.01 12.32 17.91
N PRO A 112 4.00 11.66 18.51
CA PRO A 112 3.15 10.70 17.80
C PRO A 112 2.27 11.41 16.76
N CYS A 113 1.92 10.67 15.70
CA CYS A 113 0.98 11.12 14.68
C CYS A 113 0.02 10.00 14.30
N GLU A 114 -1.14 10.34 13.73
CA GLU A 114 -2.16 9.36 13.34
C GLU A 114 -1.88 8.67 12.00
N CYS A 115 -1.00 9.23 11.17
CA CYS A 115 -0.71 8.70 9.83
C CYS A 115 0.38 7.63 9.80
N ARG A 116 1.24 7.56 10.82
CA ARG A 116 2.30 6.54 10.90
C ARG A 116 1.68 5.18 11.16
N LYS A 117 1.96 4.18 10.32
CA LYS A 117 1.57 2.79 10.56
C LYS A 117 2.09 2.33 11.93
N PRO A 118 1.26 1.71 12.80
CA PRO A 118 -0.05 1.11 12.49
C PRO A 118 -1.29 2.02 12.57
N GLY A 119 -1.12 3.33 12.52
CA GLY A 119 -2.22 4.29 12.40
C GLY A 119 -3.04 4.14 11.11
N THR A 120 -4.35 4.36 11.20
CA THR A 120 -5.31 4.13 10.11
C THR A 120 -5.59 5.37 9.25
N LEU A 121 -5.03 6.54 9.58
CA LEU A 121 -5.41 7.80 8.94
C LEU A 121 -5.17 7.79 7.42
N LEU A 122 -4.04 7.27 6.95
CA LEU A 122 -3.73 7.23 5.51
C LEU A 122 -4.67 6.30 4.74
N TYR A 123 -5.04 5.16 5.34
CA TYR A 123 -5.99 4.21 4.76
C TYR A 123 -7.40 4.79 4.67
N ARG A 124 -7.85 5.51 5.71
CA ARG A 124 -9.14 6.22 5.70
C ARG A 124 -9.18 7.31 4.63
N ARG A 125 -8.09 8.10 4.51
CA ARG A 125 -7.98 9.13 3.45
C ARG A 125 -8.00 8.53 2.05
N ALA A 126 -7.29 7.43 1.83
CA ALA A 126 -7.33 6.71 0.57
C ALA A 126 -8.74 6.18 0.28
N ALA A 127 -9.42 5.60 1.28
CA ALA A 127 -10.78 5.09 1.13
C ALA A 127 -11.78 6.17 0.75
N GLU A 128 -11.68 7.35 1.35
CA GLU A 128 -12.50 8.50 1.00
C GLU A 128 -12.21 9.00 -0.42
N ALA A 129 -10.93 9.26 -0.74
CA ALA A 129 -10.51 9.81 -2.03
C ALA A 129 -10.83 8.91 -3.22
N TRP A 130 -10.77 7.58 -3.02
CA TRP A 130 -10.96 6.58 -4.08
C TRP A 130 -12.28 5.82 -3.97
N GLN A 131 -13.17 6.22 -3.05
CA GLN A 131 -14.47 5.57 -2.80
C GLN A 131 -14.33 4.05 -2.59
N LEU A 132 -13.40 3.64 -1.73
CA LEU A 132 -13.01 2.25 -1.55
C LEU A 132 -13.94 1.49 -0.61
N HIS A 133 -14.17 0.21 -0.92
CA HIS A 133 -14.83 -0.73 -0.02
C HIS A 133 -13.81 -1.44 0.87
N LEU A 134 -13.49 -0.86 2.03
CA LEU A 134 -12.46 -1.36 2.95
C LEU A 134 -12.65 -2.83 3.36
N ALA A 135 -13.90 -3.28 3.55
CA ALA A 135 -14.19 -4.67 3.93
C ALA A 135 -13.86 -5.70 2.83
N SER A 136 -13.69 -5.25 1.58
CA SER A 136 -13.20 -6.09 0.47
C SER A 136 -11.76 -5.76 0.07
N SER A 137 -11.08 -4.93 0.85
CA SER A 137 -9.69 -4.53 0.60
C SER A 137 -8.71 -5.43 1.33
N TRP A 138 -7.48 -5.43 0.82
CA TRP A 138 -6.36 -6.22 1.33
C TRP A 138 -5.21 -5.33 1.77
N GLY A 139 -4.56 -5.67 2.88
CA GLY A 139 -3.30 -5.10 3.34
C GLY A 139 -2.16 -6.10 3.17
N ILE A 140 -1.08 -5.69 2.49
CA ILE A 140 0.06 -6.56 2.23
C ILE A 140 1.34 -5.81 2.61
N GLY A 141 2.16 -6.43 3.44
CA GLY A 141 3.42 -5.85 3.91
C GLY A 141 4.37 -6.88 4.53
N ASP A 142 5.56 -6.44 4.87
CA ASP A 142 6.62 -7.26 5.45
C ASP A 142 6.68 -7.17 6.98
N ARG A 143 5.82 -6.36 7.60
CA ARG A 143 5.71 -6.20 9.06
C ARG A 143 4.26 -6.29 9.50
N VAL A 144 4.05 -6.75 10.74
CA VAL A 144 2.72 -6.79 11.35
C VAL A 144 2.05 -5.40 11.35
N THR A 145 2.84 -4.34 11.57
CA THR A 145 2.36 -2.95 11.55
C THR A 145 1.78 -2.50 10.22
N ASP A 146 2.05 -3.20 9.12
CA ASP A 146 1.48 -2.91 7.80
C ASP A 146 0.09 -3.51 7.63
N LEU A 147 -0.19 -4.58 8.40
CA LEU A 147 -1.39 -5.41 8.31
C LEU A 147 -2.49 -4.88 9.24
N GLU A 148 -2.08 -4.45 10.43
CA GLU A 148 -2.96 -3.93 11.48
C GLU A 148 -3.95 -2.85 10.99
N PRO A 149 -3.55 -1.85 10.18
CA PRO A 149 -4.49 -0.79 9.78
C PRO A 149 -5.65 -1.29 8.93
N VAL A 150 -5.39 -2.21 7.98
CA VAL A 150 -6.44 -2.74 7.10
C VAL A 150 -7.35 -3.68 7.88
N SER A 151 -6.78 -4.53 8.74
CA SER A 151 -7.55 -5.40 9.63
C SER A 151 -8.45 -4.62 10.58
N ALA A 152 -7.94 -3.55 11.20
CA ALA A 152 -8.71 -2.66 12.07
C ALA A 152 -9.87 -1.93 11.35
N LEU A 153 -9.77 -1.80 10.02
CA LEU A 153 -10.80 -1.19 9.17
C LEU A 153 -11.74 -2.24 8.53
N GLY A 154 -11.65 -3.51 8.95
CA GLY A 154 -12.51 -4.60 8.51
C GLY A 154 -12.08 -5.30 7.22
N GLY A 155 -10.93 -4.92 6.65
CA GLY A 155 -10.34 -5.61 5.50
C GLY A 155 -9.54 -6.84 5.92
N GLN A 156 -9.00 -7.54 4.91
CA GLN A 156 -8.12 -8.69 5.11
C GLN A 156 -6.67 -8.26 4.98
N ALA A 157 -5.73 -9.01 5.56
CA ALA A 157 -4.32 -8.71 5.44
C ALA A 157 -3.46 -9.98 5.48
N LEU A 158 -2.31 -9.95 4.81
CA LEU A 158 -1.34 -11.04 4.79
C LEU A 158 0.09 -10.50 4.80
N LEU A 159 1.00 -11.27 5.39
CA LEU A 159 2.42 -10.96 5.45
C LEU A 159 3.16 -11.59 4.26
N VAL A 160 4.06 -10.85 3.63
CA VAL A 160 5.06 -11.41 2.70
C VAL A 160 6.37 -11.69 3.45
N ARG A 161 7.11 -12.75 3.08
CA ARG A 161 8.40 -13.09 3.72
C ARG A 161 9.59 -12.28 3.20
N THR A 162 9.40 -11.47 2.16
CA THR A 162 10.40 -10.51 1.67
C THR A 162 10.72 -9.44 2.73
N GLY A 163 11.81 -8.68 2.55
CA GLY A 163 12.20 -7.63 3.51
C GLY A 163 12.40 -8.16 4.94
N ALA A 164 11.70 -7.54 5.90
CA ALA A 164 11.66 -7.96 7.29
C ALA A 164 10.66 -9.09 7.59
N GLY A 165 9.90 -9.56 6.60
CA GLY A 165 8.82 -10.54 6.72
C GLY A 165 9.16 -11.77 7.54
N ARG A 166 10.31 -12.41 7.29
CA ARG A 166 10.76 -13.58 8.07
C ARG A 166 10.92 -13.29 9.56
N LYS A 167 11.27 -12.06 9.94
CA LYS A 167 11.41 -11.65 11.35
C LYS A 167 10.05 -11.41 12.00
N HIS A 168 9.02 -11.11 11.20
CA HIS A 168 7.66 -10.83 11.65
C HIS A 168 6.71 -12.02 11.49
N GLU A 169 7.13 -13.11 10.84
CA GLU A 169 6.30 -14.29 10.57
C GLU A 169 5.66 -14.87 11.83
N SER A 170 6.41 -15.11 12.90
CA SER A 170 5.86 -15.65 14.15
C SER A 170 4.81 -14.72 14.77
N ALA A 171 5.04 -13.40 14.72
CA ALA A 171 4.10 -12.40 15.24
C ALA A 171 2.84 -12.30 14.37
N ALA A 172 2.99 -12.37 13.04
CA ALA A 172 1.88 -12.37 12.10
C ALA A 172 0.98 -13.59 12.27
N LEU A 173 1.56 -14.78 12.37
CA LEU A 173 0.82 -16.03 12.62
C LEU A 173 0.10 -15.99 13.97
N ALA A 174 0.75 -15.48 15.02
CA ALA A 174 0.13 -15.30 16.33
C ALA A 174 -1.05 -14.31 16.30
N ALA A 175 -0.99 -13.30 15.43
CA ALA A 175 -2.08 -12.35 15.18
C ALA A 175 -3.14 -12.87 14.18
N GLY A 176 -2.99 -14.08 13.64
CA GLY A 176 -3.93 -14.69 12.70
C GLY A 176 -3.78 -14.24 11.25
N PHE A 177 -2.69 -13.56 10.90
CA PHE A 177 -2.42 -13.16 9.52
C PHE A 177 -1.77 -14.31 8.72
N PRO A 178 -2.29 -14.66 7.53
CA PRO A 178 -1.62 -15.57 6.60
C PRO A 178 -0.23 -15.06 6.21
N VAL A 179 0.68 -15.97 5.91
CA VAL A 179 2.06 -15.65 5.52
C VAL A 179 2.42 -16.35 4.21
N VAL A 180 2.78 -15.55 3.20
CA VAL A 180 3.18 -16.03 1.87
C VAL A 180 4.66 -15.72 1.59
N PRO A 181 5.33 -16.46 0.68
CA PRO A 181 6.74 -16.22 0.36
C PRO A 181 7.04 -14.80 -0.13
N ASP A 182 6.22 -14.26 -1.02
CA ASP A 182 6.42 -12.97 -1.69
C ASP A 182 5.08 -12.45 -2.25
N LEU A 183 5.10 -11.25 -2.85
CA LEU A 183 3.91 -10.61 -3.39
C LEU A 183 3.28 -11.39 -4.56
N SER A 184 4.03 -12.22 -5.28
CA SER A 184 3.49 -13.04 -6.39
C SER A 184 2.61 -14.18 -5.89
N ALA A 185 2.90 -14.67 -4.68
CA ALA A 185 2.15 -15.72 -4.00
C ALA A 185 0.95 -15.20 -3.19
N ALA A 186 0.73 -13.89 -3.17
CA ALA A 186 -0.44 -13.25 -2.56
C ALA A 186 -1.70 -13.36 -3.42
#